data_AF-A0A9D4ZHJ2-F1
#
_entry.id   AF-A0A9D4ZHJ2-F1
#
_cell.length_a   1.000
_cell.length_b   1.000
_cell.length_c   1.000
_cell.angle_alpha   90.00
_cell.angle_beta   90.00
_cell.angle_gamma   90.00
#
_symmetry.space_group_name_H-M   'P 1'
#
loop_
_entity.id
_entity.type
_entity.pdbx_description
1 polymer ?
#
loop_
_entity_poly.entity_id
_entity_poly.type
_entity_poly.pdbx_seq_one_letter_code
_entity_poly.pdbx_strand_id
1 'polypeptide(L)' 'MAATDDFSKDNILGEGWTGTVYKGVLPDGSILAVKQLWRSSQSGKGLQAKMETLGRVKYW' A
#
# COMPACT_ATOMS: atom_id res chain seq x y z
N MET A 1 8.59 3.80 10.46
CA MET A 1 7.23 3.34 10.10
C MET A 1 6.97 2.05 10.86
N ALA A 2 6.34 2.14 12.03
CA ALA A 2 6.31 1.02 12.98
C ALA A 2 5.49 -0.18 12.51
N ALA A 3 4.39 0.06 11.77
CA ALA A 3 3.49 -1.02 11.38
C ALA A 3 4.12 -1.98 10.35
N THR A 4 4.95 -1.47 9.43
CA THR A 4 5.59 -2.29 8.36
C THR A 4 7.04 -2.67 8.68
N ASP A 5 7.50 -2.43 9.92
CA ASP A 5 8.91 -2.55 10.30
C ASP A 5 9.84 -1.82 9.31
N ASP A 6 9.54 -0.54 9.07
CA ASP A 6 10.25 0.32 8.12
C ASP A 6 10.37 -0.24 6.70
N PHE A 7 9.34 -0.97 6.24
CA PHE A 7 9.31 -1.67 4.95
C PHE A 7 10.39 -2.75 4.85
N SER A 8 10.62 -3.49 5.93
CA SER A 8 11.47 -4.67 5.91
C SER A 8 11.07 -5.63 4.78
N LYS A 9 12.09 -6.20 4.13
CA LYS A 9 11.89 -7.22 3.07
C LYS A 9 11.15 -8.45 3.59
N ASP A 10 11.27 -8.74 4.89
CA ASP A 10 10.57 -9.85 5.55
C ASP A 10 9.05 -9.66 5.56
N ASN A 11 8.59 -8.42 5.43
CA ASN A 11 7.16 -8.09 5.36
C ASN A 11 6.63 -8.02 3.92
N ILE A 12 7.40 -8.34 2.89
CA ILE A 12 6.91 -8.29 1.50
C ILE A 12 5.86 -9.38 1.28
N LEU A 13 4.65 -8.96 0.93
CA LEU A 13 3.56 -9.84 0.51
C LEU A 13 3.56 -10.08 -1.00
N GLY A 14 4.12 -9.15 -1.78
CA GLY A 14 4.27 -9.31 -3.23
C GLY A 14 4.84 -8.07 -3.90
N GLU A 15 5.48 -8.28 -5.04
CA GLU A 15 6.06 -7.22 -5.86
C GLU A 15 5.53 -7.30 -7.29
N GLY A 16 5.26 -6.14 -7.89
CA GLY A 16 4.88 -6.08 -9.30
C GLY A 16 5.16 -4.71 -9.90
N TRP A 17 4.80 -4.54 -11.17
CA TRP A 17 5.09 -3.34 -11.96
C TRP A 17 4.72 -2.00 -11.31
N THR A 18 3.69 -2.02 -10.46
CA THR A 18 3.17 -0.80 -9.81
C THR A 18 3.81 -0.50 -8.46
N GLY A 19 4.64 -1.41 -7.93
CA GLY A 19 5.25 -1.30 -6.61
C GLY A 19 5.20 -2.58 -5.79
N THR A 20 5.64 -2.46 -4.54
CA THR A 20 5.79 -3.56 -3.58
C THR A 20 4.71 -3.45 -2.51
N VAL A 21 4.07 -4.57 -2.16
CA VAL A 21 3.06 -4.69 -1.10
C VAL A 21 3.72 -5.29 0.13
N TYR A 22 3.52 -4.65 1.27
CA TYR A 22 4.06 -5.06 2.56
C TYR A 22 2.94 -5.39 3.55
N LYS A 23 3.22 -6.32 4.46
CA LYS A 23 2.41 -6.59 5.64
C LYS A 23 2.66 -5.49 6.67
N GLY A 24 1.58 -4.89 7.14
CA GLY A 24 1.57 -4.00 8.30
C GLY A 24 0.87 -4.67 9.47
N VAL A 25 1.41 -4.54 10.68
CA VAL A 25 0.75 -4.95 11.92
C VAL A 25 0.55 -3.72 12.79
N LEU A 26 -0.70 -3.41 13.12
CA LEU A 26 -1.06 -2.32 14.02
C LEU A 26 -0.81 -2.72 15.48
N PRO A 27 -0.71 -1.76 16.41
CA PRO A 27 -0.48 -2.04 17.83
C PRO A 27 -1.55 -2.91 18.50
N ASP A 28 -2.77 -2.90 17.96
CA ASP A 28 -3.90 -3.73 18.39
C ASP A 28 -3.84 -5.17 17.81
N GLY A 29 -2.83 -5.49 17.01
CA GLY A 29 -2.66 -6.77 16.34
C GLY A 29 -3.36 -6.88 14.98
N SER A 30 -4.09 -5.84 14.55
CA SER A 30 -4.77 -5.82 13.25
C SER A 30 -3.76 -5.83 12.09
N ILE A 31 -4.04 -6.63 11.06
CA ILE A 31 -3.15 -6.80 9.90
C ILE A 31 -3.66 -5.96 8.72
N LEU A 32 -2.76 -5.22 8.08
CA LEU A 32 -3.02 -4.41 6.90
C LEU A 32 -2.05 -4.77 5.76
N ALA A 33 -2.47 -4.52 4.52
CA ALA A 33 -1.59 -4.56 3.36
C ALA A 33 -1.26 -3.13 2.93
N VAL A 34 0.03 -2.77 2.96
CA VAL A 34 0.54 -1.44 2.60
C VAL A 34 1.26 -1.54 1.26
N LYS A 35 0.71 -0.90 0.22
CA LYS A 35 1.31 -0.88 -1.11
C LYS A 35 2.19 0.36 -1.31
N GLN A 36 3.50 0.15 -1.38
CA GLN A 36 4.46 1.18 -1.74
C GLN A 36 4.55 1.26 -3.27
N LEU A 37 4.02 2.33 -3.86
CA LEU A 37 4.07 2.54 -5.30
C LEU A 37 5.47 3.01 -5.73
N TRP A 38 6.03 2.40 -6.76
CA TRP A 38 7.22 2.95 -7.41
C TRP A 38 6.84 4.24 -8.14
N ARG A 39 7.74 5.23 -8.12
CA ARG A 39 7.49 6.56 -8.67
C ARG A 39 7.38 6.49 -10.20
N SER A 40 6.20 6.14 -10.71
CA SER A 40 5.85 6.41 -12.10
C SER A 40 5.60 7.91 -12.24
N SER A 41 5.99 8.50 -13.37
CA SER A 41 5.84 9.94 -13.71
C SER A 41 4.41 10.49 -13.69
N GLN A 42 3.43 9.75 -13.18
CA GLN A 42 2.10 10.24 -12.85
C GLN A 42 2.20 11.24 -11.70
N SER A 43 2.13 12.52 -12.08
CA SER A 43 1.79 13.65 -11.21
C SER A 43 0.77 13.24 -10.15
N GLY A 44 0.93 13.72 -8.91
CA GLY A 44 0.09 13.35 -7.75
C GLY A 44 -1.42 13.48 -7.96
N LYS A 45 -1.87 14.19 -9.00
CA LYS A 45 -3.27 14.21 -9.47
C LYS A 45 -3.79 12.84 -9.93
N GLY A 46 -2.99 12.04 -10.63
CA GLY A 46 -3.37 10.71 -11.08
C GLY A 46 -3.51 9.70 -9.93
N LEU A 47 -2.67 9.84 -8.90
CA LEU A 47 -2.75 9.05 -7.68
C LEU A 47 -4.04 9.35 -6.89
N GLN A 48 -4.36 10.63 -6.70
CA GLN A 48 -5.59 11.05 -5.99
C GLN A 48 -6.86 10.57 -6.70
N ALA A 49 -6.96 10.73 -8.02
CA ALA A 49 -8.11 10.26 -8.79
C ALA A 49 -8.30 8.73 -8.69
N LYS A 50 -7.21 7.97 -8.65
CA LYS A 50 -7.25 6.51 -8.50
C LYS A 50 -7.63 6.08 -7.08
N MET A 51 -7.15 6.78 -6.06
CA MET A 51 -7.54 6.56 -4.66
C MET A 51 -9.03 6.85 -4.44
N GLU A 52 -9.58 7.90 -5.05
CA GLU A 52 -11.01 8.22 -4.98
C GLU A 52 -11.88 7.12 -5.62
N THR A 53 -11.43 6.56 -6.75
CA THR A 53 -12.15 5.49 -7.43
C THR A 53 -12.10 4.18 -6.63
N LEU A 54 -10.91 3.77 -6.15
CA LEU A 54 -10.73 2.54 -5.37
C LEU A 54 -11.38 2.63 -3.98
N GLY A 55 -11.36 3.80 -3.33
CA GLY A 55 -11.98 4.00 -2.02
C GLY A 55 -13.52 3.90 -2.03
N ARG A 56 -14.15 4.08 -3.20
CA ARG A 56 -15.61 3.90 -3.38
C ARG A 56 -16.01 2.44 -3.61
N VAL A 57 -15.08 1.58 -3.98
CA VAL A 57 -15.35 0.16 -4.19
C VAL A 57 -15.35 -0.56 -2.83
N LYS A 58 -16.51 -0.55 -2.16
CA LYS A 58 -16.83 -1.50 -1.08
C LYS A 58 -17.67 -2.63 -1.69
N TYR A 59 -17.06 -3.79 -1.92
CA TYR A 59 -17.84 -5.02 -2.05
C TYR A 59 -18.05 -5.59 -0.64
N TRP A 60 -19.32 -5.85 -0.32
CA TRP A 60 -19.78 -6.47 0.93
C TRP A 60 -19.48 -7.97 0.91
#